data_AF-A0A7L4YT82-F1
#
_entry.id   AF-A0A7L4YT82-F1
#
_cell.length_a   1.000
_cell.length_b   1.000
_cell.length_c   1.000
_cell.angle_alpha   90.00
_cell.angle_beta   90.00
_cell.angle_gamma   90.00
#
_symmetry.space_group_name_H-M   'P 1'
#
loop_
_entity.id
_entity.type
_entity.pdbx_description
1 polymer ?
#
loop_
_entity_poly.entity_id
_entity_poly.type
_entity_poly.pdbx_seq_one_letter_code
_entity_poly.pdbx_strand_id
1 'polypeptide(L)'
;MILSSVLQAIGLFTVTNLDDIIVLSLFFARGAGQRGTTTRILIGQYLGFAGILGAAVLVSLGASAFLPPEVIPYFGLIPLGLGLWAAWQAWRAGDDDDDDEAKVESKNVAVWIVAGVTFANGGDNVGVYVPVFLSVGPAAVVAYCIVFLALVAALVGVAKFVATRRPIAEVLERWEHILFPIVLIALGTAILVGGGAFGL
;
A
#
# COMPACT_ATOMS: atom_id res chain seq x y z
N MET A 1 23.45 -1.08 6.92
CA MET A 1 22.26 -0.30 7.36
C MET A 1 21.46 0.22 6.17
N ILE A 2 21.99 1.09 5.31
CA ILE A 2 21.22 1.67 4.18
C ILE A 2 20.68 0.63 3.19
N LEU A 3 21.50 -0.38 2.81
CA LEU A 3 21.07 -1.43 1.89
C LEU A 3 19.90 -2.28 2.44
N SER A 4 19.87 -2.48 3.76
CA SER A 4 18.76 -3.17 4.44
C SER A 4 17.49 -2.32 4.42
N SER A 5 17.60 -1.01 4.63
CA SER A 5 16.46 -0.09 4.56
C SER A 5 15.88 0.04 3.16
N VAL A 6 16.71 0.02 2.11
CA VAL A 6 16.23 0.04 0.72
C VAL A 6 15.48 -1.24 0.38
N LEU A 7 16.00 -2.41 0.78
CA LEU A 7 15.31 -3.68 0.54
C LEU A 7 13.98 -3.77 1.29
N GLN A 8 13.96 -3.32 2.55
CA GLN A 8 12.73 -3.21 3.33
C GLN A 8 11.74 -2.22 2.70
N ALA A 9 12.20 -1.07 2.21
CA ALA A 9 11.35 -0.10 1.50
C ALA A 9 10.78 -0.69 0.21
N ILE A 10 11.57 -1.40 -0.58
CA ILE A 10 11.08 -2.08 -1.79
C ILE A 10 10.03 -3.12 -1.41
N GLY A 11 10.31 -3.96 -0.40
CA GLY A 11 9.37 -4.97 0.06
C GLY A 11 8.07 -4.37 0.57
N LEU A 12 8.16 -3.34 1.42
CA LEU A 12 7.03 -2.63 1.97
C LEU A 12 6.18 -2.01 0.87
N PHE A 13 6.79 -1.24 -0.04
CA PHE A 13 6.10 -0.64 -1.18
C PHE A 13 5.42 -1.68 -2.06
N THR A 14 6.10 -2.80 -2.34
CA THR A 14 5.55 -3.84 -3.20
C THR A 14 4.28 -4.44 -2.62
N VAL A 15 4.26 -4.67 -1.30
CA VAL A 15 3.13 -5.30 -0.63
C VAL A 15 1.97 -4.33 -0.47
N THR A 16 2.24 -3.09 -0.08
CA THR A 16 1.22 -2.06 0.12
C THR A 16 0.64 -1.52 -1.20
N ASN A 17 1.31 -1.72 -2.32
CA ASN A 17 0.83 -1.26 -3.62
C ASN A 17 0.49 -2.42 -4.56
N LEU A 18 0.25 -3.62 -4.01
CA LEU A 18 -0.13 -4.76 -4.83
C LEU A 18 -1.52 -4.54 -5.45
N ASP A 19 -2.49 -4.11 -4.64
CA ASP A 19 -3.87 -3.84 -5.02
C ASP A 19 -3.96 -2.69 -6.05
N ASP A 20 -3.07 -1.69 -5.92
CA ASP A 20 -2.91 -0.60 -6.87
C ASP A 20 -2.56 -1.10 -8.28
N ILE A 21 -1.88 -2.24 -8.42
CA ILE A 21 -1.58 -2.82 -9.74
C ILE A 21 -2.89 -3.16 -10.46
N ILE A 22 -3.85 -3.76 -9.77
CA ILE A 22 -5.15 -4.14 -10.33
C ILE A 22 -5.92 -2.88 -10.72
N VAL A 23 -6.03 -1.91 -9.81
CA VAL A 23 -6.74 -0.64 -10.03
C VAL A 23 -6.14 0.14 -11.21
N LEU A 24 -4.83 0.31 -11.22
CA LEU A 24 -4.12 1.00 -12.31
C LEU A 24 -4.27 0.25 -13.63
N SER A 25 -4.25 -1.09 -13.62
CA SER A 25 -4.45 -1.89 -14.82
C SER A 25 -5.84 -1.67 -15.43
N LEU A 26 -6.87 -1.54 -14.60
CA LEU A 26 -8.23 -1.22 -15.02
C LEU A 26 -8.31 0.20 -15.63
N PHE A 27 -7.63 1.18 -15.04
CA PHE A 27 -7.54 2.52 -15.64
C PHE A 27 -6.86 2.50 -17.02
N PHE A 28 -5.82 1.68 -17.20
CA PHE A 28 -5.19 1.48 -18.51
C PHE A 28 -6.13 0.79 -19.50
N ALA A 29 -6.91 -0.20 -19.08
CA ALA A 29 -7.91 -0.87 -19.91
C ALA A 29 -9.01 0.09 -20.37
N ARG A 30 -9.52 0.94 -19.45
CA ARG A 30 -10.55 1.96 -19.75
C ARG A 30 -10.03 3.08 -20.65
N GLY A 31 -8.75 3.47 -20.48
CA GLY A 31 -8.10 4.50 -21.29
C GLY A 31 -7.44 3.99 -22.56
N ALA A 32 -7.68 2.73 -22.96
CA ALA A 32 -7.11 2.13 -24.16
C ALA A 32 -7.52 2.92 -25.41
N GLY A 33 -6.55 3.19 -26.29
CA GLY A 33 -6.76 3.95 -27.53
C GLY A 33 -6.74 5.48 -27.37
N GLN A 34 -6.69 6.03 -26.15
CA GLN A 34 -6.56 7.47 -25.95
C GLN A 34 -5.08 7.89 -25.84
N ARG A 35 -4.71 8.97 -26.55
CA ARG A 35 -3.37 9.57 -26.41
C ARG A 35 -3.26 10.24 -25.04
N GLY A 36 -2.16 9.97 -24.33
CA GLY A 36 -1.85 10.60 -23.03
C GLY A 36 -2.38 9.87 -21.79
N THR A 37 -3.04 8.71 -21.91
CA THR A 37 -3.53 7.91 -20.78
C THR A 37 -2.43 7.61 -19.76
N THR A 38 -1.26 7.14 -20.23
CA THR A 38 -0.12 6.84 -19.35
C THR A 38 0.30 8.04 -18.51
N THR A 39 0.39 9.23 -19.12
CA THR A 39 0.80 10.45 -18.42
C THR A 39 -0.23 10.89 -17.39
N ARG A 40 -1.53 10.79 -17.69
CA ARG A 40 -2.60 11.13 -16.74
C ARG A 40 -2.60 10.20 -15.53
N ILE A 41 -2.45 8.89 -15.77
CA ILE A 41 -2.35 7.88 -14.71
C ILE A 41 -1.11 8.13 -13.86
N LEU A 42 0.05 8.36 -14.48
CA LEU A 42 1.30 8.63 -13.76
C LEU A 42 1.20 9.86 -12.86
N ILE A 43 0.69 10.98 -13.38
CA ILE A 43 0.50 12.21 -12.59
C ILE A 43 -0.50 11.98 -11.46
N GLY A 44 -1.63 11.32 -11.74
CA GLY A 44 -2.64 10.98 -10.74
C GLY A 44 -2.06 10.12 -9.61
N GLN A 45 -1.29 9.09 -9.95
CA GLN A 45 -0.65 8.21 -8.98
C GLN A 45 0.36 8.97 -8.12
N TYR A 46 1.21 9.81 -8.72
CA TYR A 46 2.16 10.61 -7.95
C TYR A 46 1.46 11.59 -7.00
N LEU A 47 0.38 12.24 -7.43
CA LEU A 47 -0.36 13.16 -6.58
C LEU A 47 -1.06 12.44 -5.41
N GLY A 48 -1.77 11.34 -5.70
CA GLY A 48 -2.44 10.54 -4.68
C GLY A 48 -1.45 9.93 -3.69
N PHE A 49 -0.39 9.30 -4.21
CA PHE A 49 0.63 8.65 -3.40
C PHE A 49 1.45 9.65 -2.57
N ALA A 50 1.78 10.84 -3.11
CA ALA A 50 2.43 11.89 -2.33
C ALA A 50 1.53 12.41 -1.20
N GLY A 51 0.20 12.47 -1.43
CA GLY A 51 -0.77 12.80 -0.40
C GLY A 51 -0.79 11.78 0.74
N ILE A 52 -0.88 10.49 0.41
CA ILE A 52 -0.81 9.37 1.37
C ILE A 52 0.50 9.40 2.15
N LEU A 53 1.62 9.52 1.43
CA LEU A 53 2.95 9.55 2.03
C LEU A 53 3.12 10.76 2.95
N GLY A 54 2.65 11.93 2.53
CA GLY A 54 2.64 13.15 3.34
C GLY A 54 1.78 12.98 4.61
N ALA A 55 0.59 12.40 4.49
CA ALA A 55 -0.26 12.10 5.64
C ALA A 55 0.41 11.12 6.61
N ALA A 56 1.01 10.04 6.11
CA ALA A 56 1.71 9.05 6.93
C ALA A 56 2.90 9.68 7.67
N VAL A 57 3.69 10.53 7.01
CA VAL A 57 4.79 11.28 7.64
C VAL A 57 4.25 12.25 8.70
N LEU A 58 3.20 13.01 8.41
CA LEU A 58 2.60 13.94 9.37
C LEU A 58 2.05 13.22 10.61
N VAL A 59 1.35 12.10 10.41
CA VAL A 59 0.84 11.27 11.51
C VAL A 59 1.98 10.68 12.32
N SER A 60 3.03 10.16 11.68
CA SER A 60 4.21 9.64 12.37
C SER A 60 4.94 10.72 13.18
N LEU A 61 5.13 11.92 12.61
CA LEU A 61 5.73 13.05 13.32
C LEU A 61 4.87 13.52 14.49
N GLY A 62 3.55 13.59 14.32
CA GLY A 62 2.63 13.89 15.42
C GLY A 62 2.69 12.84 16.52
N ALA A 63 2.56 11.56 16.16
CA ALA A 63 2.60 10.46 17.12
C ALA A 63 3.93 10.42 17.89
N SER A 64 5.07 10.59 17.22
CA SER A 64 6.40 10.65 17.88
C SER A 64 6.61 11.90 18.75
N ALA A 65 5.95 13.02 18.44
CA ALA A 65 6.03 14.24 19.25
C ALA A 65 5.14 14.20 20.49
N PHE A 66 4.00 13.50 20.44
CA PHE A 66 2.98 13.52 21.50
C PHE A 66 2.88 12.23 22.31
N LEU A 67 3.39 11.09 21.81
CA LEU A 67 3.30 9.80 22.50
C LEU A 67 4.61 9.42 23.20
N PRO A 68 4.53 8.77 24.37
CA PRO A 68 5.69 8.20 25.03
C PRO A 68 6.36 7.14 24.13
N PRO A 69 7.70 7.05 24.10
CA PRO A 69 8.43 6.06 23.30
C PRO A 69 8.01 4.61 23.58
N GLU A 70 7.53 4.32 24.78
CA GLU A 70 7.05 3.00 25.20
C GLU A 70 5.78 2.56 24.48
N VAL A 71 5.01 3.51 23.91
CA VAL A 71 3.76 3.25 23.18
C VAL A 71 4.02 2.99 21.69
N ILE A 72 5.14 3.48 21.15
CA ILE A 72 5.47 3.37 19.72
C ILE A 72 5.48 1.92 19.21
N PRO A 73 6.08 0.93 19.90
CA PRO A 73 6.08 -0.46 19.46
C PRO A 73 4.68 -1.05 19.29
N TYR A 74 3.70 -0.59 20.09
CA TYR A 74 2.32 -1.07 20.02
C TYR A 74 1.59 -0.66 18.74
N PHE A 75 2.13 0.27 17.95
CA PHE A 75 1.61 0.55 16.61
C PHE A 75 1.73 -0.67 15.68
N GLY A 76 2.61 -1.63 15.99
CA GLY A 76 2.66 -2.93 15.31
C GLY A 76 1.39 -3.77 15.48
N LEU A 77 0.54 -3.49 16.48
CA LEU A 77 -0.77 -4.12 16.62
C LEU A 77 -1.72 -3.77 15.47
N ILE A 78 -1.56 -2.61 14.82
CA ILE A 78 -2.40 -2.18 13.70
C ILE A 78 -2.22 -3.12 12.50
N PRO A 79 -1.01 -3.27 11.90
CA PRO A 79 -0.82 -4.21 10.80
C PRO A 79 -1.03 -5.65 11.25
N LEU A 80 -0.68 -6.02 12.50
CA LEU A 80 -0.97 -7.37 13.00
C LEU A 80 -2.48 -7.67 12.98
N GLY A 81 -3.30 -6.75 13.51
CA GLY A 81 -4.75 -6.89 13.56
C GLY A 81 -5.38 -6.93 12.17
N LEU A 82 -4.96 -6.03 11.27
CA LEU A 82 -5.41 -6.02 9.87
C LEU A 82 -5.05 -7.32 9.15
N GLY A 83 -3.83 -7.83 9.35
CA GLY A 83 -3.39 -9.09 8.75
C GLY A 83 -4.16 -10.30 9.28
N LEU A 84 -4.41 -10.36 10.59
CA LEU A 84 -5.24 -11.42 11.19
C LEU A 84 -6.69 -11.36 10.71
N TRP A 85 -7.26 -10.16 10.59
CA TRP A 85 -8.62 -9.97 10.10
C TRP A 85 -8.75 -10.39 8.63
N ALA A 86 -7.81 -9.97 7.78
CA ALA A 86 -7.77 -10.38 6.37
C ALA A 86 -7.58 -11.89 6.20
N ALA A 87 -6.71 -12.51 7.01
CA ALA A 87 -6.54 -13.97 7.01
C ALA A 87 -7.83 -14.70 7.43
N TRP A 88 -8.53 -14.18 8.43
CA TRP A 88 -9.79 -14.75 8.89
C TRP A 88 -10.90 -14.62 7.84
N GLN A 89 -10.98 -13.49 7.16
CA GLN A 89 -11.93 -13.29 6.07
C GLN A 89 -11.63 -14.20 4.88
N ALA A 90 -10.36 -14.34 4.49
CA ALA A 90 -9.94 -15.27 3.43
C ALA A 90 -10.27 -16.74 3.77
N TRP A 91 -10.17 -17.12 5.04
CA TRP A 91 -10.57 -18.45 5.50
C TRP A 91 -12.08 -18.66 5.47
N ARG A 92 -12.86 -17.60 5.75
CA ARG A 92 -14.33 -17.67 5.84
C ARG A 92 -15.04 -17.50 4.49
N ALA A 93 -14.42 -16.81 3.54
CA ALA A 93 -14.88 -16.70 2.15
C ALA A 93 -14.78 -18.03 1.36
N GLY A 94 -14.21 -19.08 1.96
CA GLY A 94 -14.32 -20.44 1.42
C GLY A 94 -15.71 -21.08 1.55
N ASP A 95 -16.66 -20.40 2.22
CA ASP A 95 -18.02 -20.91 2.50
C ASP A 95 -19.16 -20.03 1.93
N ASP A 96 -18.88 -18.82 1.42
CA ASP A 96 -19.86 -17.96 0.73
C ASP A 96 -19.15 -17.11 -0.34
N ASP A 97 -19.51 -17.35 -1.61
CA ASP A 97 -19.20 -16.48 -2.76
C ASP A 97 -20.04 -15.21 -2.63
N ASP A 98 -19.46 -14.07 -2.25
CA ASP A 98 -20.07 -12.76 -2.44
C ASP A 98 -19.11 -11.82 -3.18
N ASP A 99 -19.40 -11.66 -4.47
CA ASP A 99 -18.90 -10.61 -5.36
C ASP A 99 -19.44 -9.24 -4.90
N ASP A 100 -18.62 -8.42 -4.24
CA ASP A 100 -18.90 -6.99 -4.04
C ASP A 100 -17.97 -6.13 -4.91
N GLU A 101 -18.21 -6.16 -6.23
CA GLU A 101 -17.64 -5.19 -7.16
C GLU A 101 -18.29 -3.81 -6.97
N ALA A 102 -17.54 -2.89 -6.36
CA ALA A 102 -17.91 -1.49 -6.28
C ALA A 102 -18.00 -0.85 -7.69
N LYS A 103 -19.22 -0.75 -8.22
CA LYS A 103 -19.54 -0.05 -9.47
C LYS A 103 -19.33 1.47 -9.32
N VAL A 104 -18.18 1.97 -9.79
CA VAL A 104 -17.98 3.40 -10.04
C VAL A 104 -18.25 3.69 -11.52
N GLU A 105 -19.48 4.11 -11.81
CA GLU A 105 -19.89 4.65 -13.12
C GLU A 105 -19.38 6.10 -13.30
N SER A 106 -18.33 6.25 -14.10
CA SER A 106 -18.00 7.53 -14.73
C SER A 106 -17.18 7.28 -15.99
N LYS A 107 -17.71 7.68 -17.15
CA LYS A 107 -17.13 7.44 -18.49
C LYS A 107 -15.87 8.27 -18.79
N ASN A 108 -15.36 9.07 -17.85
CA ASN A 108 -14.12 9.83 -18.03
C ASN A 108 -13.18 9.55 -16.86
N VAL A 109 -12.00 8.97 -17.15
CA VAL A 109 -10.90 8.83 -16.19
C VAL A 109 -10.29 10.21 -15.94
N ALA A 110 -10.98 11.00 -15.11
CA ALA A 110 -10.50 12.28 -14.64
C ALA A 110 -9.39 12.07 -13.60
N VAL A 111 -8.38 12.92 -13.62
CA VAL A 111 -7.23 12.87 -12.68
C VAL A 111 -7.70 12.83 -11.23
N TRP A 112 -8.77 13.55 -10.91
CA TRP A 112 -9.38 13.59 -9.57
C TRP A 112 -10.06 12.28 -9.15
N ILE A 113 -10.56 11.48 -10.10
CA ILE A 113 -11.15 10.17 -9.79
C ILE A 113 -10.03 9.17 -9.48
N VAL A 114 -8.93 9.20 -10.24
CA VAL A 114 -7.76 8.37 -9.94
C VAL A 114 -7.18 8.76 -8.59
N ALA A 115 -6.95 10.06 -8.33
CA ALA A 115 -6.45 10.51 -7.04
C ALA A 115 -7.39 10.18 -5.87
N GLY A 116 -8.70 10.31 -6.06
CA GLY A 116 -9.70 9.97 -5.05
C GLY A 116 -9.78 8.47 -4.78
N VAL A 117 -9.70 7.63 -5.80
CA VAL A 117 -9.68 6.16 -5.67
C VAL A 117 -8.36 5.70 -5.06
N THR A 118 -7.21 6.23 -5.49
CA THR A 118 -5.90 5.94 -4.87
C THR A 118 -5.89 6.38 -3.40
N PHE A 119 -6.50 7.52 -3.06
CA PHE A 119 -6.60 7.96 -1.66
C PHE A 119 -7.56 7.10 -0.83
N ALA A 120 -8.69 6.67 -1.42
CA ALA A 120 -9.66 5.80 -0.76
C ALA A 120 -9.13 4.37 -0.58
N ASN A 121 -8.41 3.83 -1.57
CA ASN A 121 -7.75 2.53 -1.49
C ASN A 121 -6.53 2.59 -0.59
N GLY A 122 -5.66 3.60 -0.72
CA GLY A 122 -4.42 3.73 0.04
C GLY A 122 -4.58 4.13 1.51
N GLY A 123 -5.78 3.98 2.09
CA GLY A 123 -6.00 4.13 3.52
C GLY A 123 -5.33 3.01 4.34
N ASP A 124 -5.29 1.80 3.80
CA ASP A 124 -4.53 0.67 4.34
C ASP A 124 -3.02 0.94 4.34
N ASN A 125 -2.52 1.66 3.32
CA ASN A 125 -1.13 2.07 3.17
C ASN A 125 -0.70 3.03 4.28
N VAL A 126 -1.57 3.95 4.71
CA VAL A 126 -1.30 4.80 5.88
C VAL A 126 -1.19 3.95 7.15
N GLY A 127 -2.11 2.99 7.33
CA GLY A 127 -2.12 2.07 8.47
C GLY A 127 -0.86 1.20 8.57
N VAL A 128 -0.17 0.99 7.46
CA VAL A 128 1.09 0.22 7.38
C VAL A 128 2.33 1.12 7.46
N TYR A 129 2.34 2.27 6.78
CA TYR A 129 3.49 3.17 6.75
C TYR A 129 3.72 3.87 8.09
N VAL A 130 2.66 4.28 8.79
CA VAL A 130 2.78 5.01 10.07
C VAL A 130 3.53 4.19 11.13
N PRO A 131 3.15 2.92 11.42
CA PRO A 131 3.90 2.07 12.34
C PRO A 131 5.37 1.90 11.93
N VAL A 132 5.65 1.70 10.63
CA VAL A 132 7.02 1.53 10.15
C VAL A 132 7.84 2.80 10.33
N PHE A 133 7.29 3.96 9.97
CA PHE A 133 7.99 5.24 10.11
C PHE A 133 8.26 5.61 11.57
N LEU A 134 7.37 5.22 12.49
CA LEU A 134 7.60 5.37 13.92
C LEU A 134 8.69 4.42 14.45
N SER A 135 8.86 3.24 13.84
CA SER A 135 9.87 2.26 14.25
C SER A 135 11.30 2.57 13.73
N VAL A 136 11.45 3.55 12.83
CA VAL A 136 12.73 3.89 12.19
C VAL A 136 13.10 5.36 12.40
N GLY A 137 14.39 5.69 12.28
CA GLY A 137 14.85 7.06 12.44
C GLY A 137 14.44 7.99 11.28
N PRO A 138 14.44 9.33 11.48
CA PRO A 138 14.01 10.30 10.46
C PRO A 138 14.75 10.20 9.12
N ALA A 139 16.06 9.92 9.15
CA ALA A 139 16.85 9.72 7.94
C ALA A 139 16.41 8.49 7.15
N ALA A 140 15.97 7.42 7.83
CA ALA A 140 15.40 6.25 7.18
C ALA A 140 14.04 6.59 6.57
N VAL A 141 13.16 7.31 7.28
CA VAL A 141 11.87 7.78 6.72
C VAL A 141 12.07 8.54 5.41
N VAL A 142 13.03 9.47 5.35
CA VAL A 142 13.36 10.18 4.10
C VAL A 142 13.79 9.22 2.99
N ALA A 143 14.62 8.22 3.31
CA ALA A 143 15.02 7.21 2.34
C ALA A 143 13.83 6.38 1.83
N TYR A 144 12.90 5.97 2.71
CA TYR A 144 11.66 5.30 2.32
C TYR A 144 10.84 6.18 1.37
N CYS A 145 10.66 7.46 1.67
CA CYS A 145 9.93 8.40 0.81
C CYS A 145 10.54 8.49 -0.59
N ILE A 146 11.86 8.63 -0.69
CA ILE A 146 12.57 8.70 -1.98
C ILE A 146 12.39 7.40 -2.76
N VAL A 147 12.57 6.25 -2.11
CA VAL A 147 12.43 4.93 -2.74
C VAL A 147 11.00 4.73 -3.23
N PHE A 148 10.00 5.05 -2.42
CA PHE A 148 8.59 4.89 -2.80
C PHE A 148 8.24 5.75 -4.00
N LEU A 149 8.62 7.04 -3.99
CA LEU A 149 8.38 7.92 -5.13
C LEU A 149 9.09 7.43 -6.40
N ALA A 150 10.28 6.83 -6.29
CA ALA A 150 10.94 6.21 -7.43
C ALA A 150 10.17 4.97 -7.94
N LEU A 151 9.66 4.14 -7.03
CA LEU A 151 8.93 2.92 -7.36
C LEU A 151 7.52 3.17 -7.92
N VAL A 152 6.90 4.33 -7.68
CA VAL A 152 5.62 4.71 -8.31
C VAL A 152 5.69 4.63 -9.84
N ALA A 153 6.80 5.07 -10.46
CA ALA A 153 6.97 4.96 -11.90
C ALA A 153 7.04 3.50 -12.35
N ALA A 154 7.73 2.65 -11.58
CA ALA A 154 7.80 1.21 -11.85
C ALA A 154 6.42 0.55 -11.70
N LEU A 155 5.66 0.91 -10.66
CA LEU A 155 4.30 0.43 -10.41
C LEU A 155 3.38 0.73 -11.59
N VAL A 156 3.37 1.98 -12.08
CA VAL A 156 2.58 2.36 -13.26
C VAL A 156 3.02 1.59 -14.50
N GLY A 157 4.32 1.33 -14.66
CA GLY A 157 4.86 0.48 -15.73
C GLY A 157 4.37 -0.97 -15.65
N VAL A 158 4.40 -1.56 -14.45
CA VAL A 158 3.91 -2.93 -14.18
C VAL A 158 2.41 -3.00 -14.43
N ALA A 159 1.62 -2.07 -13.91
CA ALA A 159 0.17 -2.03 -14.10
C ALA A 159 -0.20 -1.92 -15.59
N LYS A 160 0.52 -1.11 -16.36
CA LYS A 160 0.34 -1.04 -17.82
C LYS A 160 0.61 -2.38 -18.50
N PHE A 161 1.65 -3.08 -18.06
CA PHE A 161 1.98 -4.41 -18.58
C PHE A 161 0.91 -5.45 -18.23
N VAL A 162 0.44 -5.46 -16.97
CA VAL A 162 -0.64 -6.33 -16.50
C VAL A 162 -1.95 -6.05 -17.25
N ALA A 163 -2.27 -4.78 -17.51
CA ALA A 163 -3.47 -4.39 -18.27
C ALA A 163 -3.54 -5.02 -19.67
N THR A 164 -2.40 -5.37 -20.26
CA THR A 164 -2.34 -6.03 -21.57
C THR A 164 -2.40 -7.55 -21.51
N ARG A 165 -2.41 -8.16 -20.31
CA ARG A 165 -2.26 -9.60 -20.09
C ARG A 165 -3.19 -10.10 -18.97
N ARG A 166 -4.42 -10.49 -19.34
CA ARG A 166 -5.42 -11.07 -18.41
C ARG A 166 -4.91 -12.17 -17.47
N PRO A 167 -4.11 -13.16 -17.93
CA PRO A 167 -3.65 -14.23 -17.03
C PRO A 167 -2.78 -13.73 -15.87
N ILE A 168 -2.10 -12.59 -16.02
CA ILE A 168 -1.24 -12.04 -14.96
C ILE A 168 -2.11 -11.34 -13.91
N ALA A 169 -3.18 -10.67 -14.33
CA ALA A 169 -4.12 -10.02 -13.42
C ALA A 169 -4.80 -11.05 -12.51
N GLU A 170 -5.30 -12.16 -13.10
CA GLU A 170 -5.94 -13.26 -12.36
C GLU A 170 -4.98 -13.91 -11.34
N VAL A 171 -3.71 -14.07 -11.71
CA VAL A 171 -2.70 -14.59 -10.78
C VAL A 171 -2.44 -13.58 -9.66
N LEU A 172 -2.32 -12.29 -9.96
CA LEU A 172 -2.09 -11.27 -8.93
C LEU A 172 -3.22 -11.28 -7.90
N GLU A 173 -4.46 -11.23 -8.36
CA GLU A 173 -5.68 -11.24 -7.53
C GLU A 173 -5.76 -12.51 -6.66
N ARG A 174 -5.37 -13.65 -7.22
CA ARG A 174 -5.33 -14.92 -6.47
C ARG A 174 -4.19 -14.99 -5.45
N TRP A 175 -3.11 -14.24 -5.59
CA TRP A 175 -2.02 -14.25 -4.61
C TRP A 175 -2.16 -13.13 -3.59
N GLU A 176 -2.80 -12.02 -3.95
CA GLU A 176 -3.04 -10.85 -3.10
C GLU A 176 -3.68 -11.23 -1.76
N HIS A 177 -4.82 -11.92 -1.81
CA HIS A 177 -5.58 -12.31 -0.62
C HIS A 177 -4.82 -13.25 0.34
N ILE A 178 -3.73 -13.88 -0.11
CA ILE A 178 -2.85 -14.72 0.72
C ILE A 178 -1.63 -13.92 1.19
N LEU A 179 -0.98 -13.20 0.27
CA LEU A 179 0.26 -12.49 0.51
C LEU A 179 0.07 -11.31 1.46
N PHE A 180 -1.01 -10.56 1.28
CA PHE A 180 -1.31 -9.36 2.06
C PHE A 180 -1.44 -9.67 3.57
N PRO A 181 -2.29 -10.63 4.02
CA PRO A 181 -2.35 -11.02 5.43
C PRO A 181 -1.00 -11.46 6.01
N ILE A 182 -0.26 -12.30 5.28
CA ILE A 182 1.02 -12.86 5.75
C ILE A 182 2.02 -11.76 6.02
N VAL A 183 2.17 -10.81 5.09
CA VAL A 183 3.13 -9.72 5.26
C VAL A 183 2.71 -8.80 6.39
N LEU A 184 1.43 -8.46 6.51
CA LEU A 184 0.92 -7.62 7.59
C LEU A 184 1.17 -8.23 8.98
N ILE A 185 0.93 -9.54 9.13
CA ILE A 185 1.22 -10.27 10.36
C ILE A 185 2.73 -10.26 10.66
N ALA A 186 3.56 -10.54 9.66
CA ALA A 186 5.02 -10.54 9.81
C ALA A 186 5.53 -9.14 10.19
N LEU A 187 5.03 -8.09 9.54
CA LEU A 187 5.42 -6.70 9.79
C LEU A 187 4.99 -6.25 11.20
N GLY A 188 3.74 -6.49 11.58
CA GLY A 188 3.25 -6.16 12.91
C GLY A 188 4.02 -6.85 14.01
N THR A 189 4.30 -8.14 13.82
CA THR A 189 5.15 -8.92 14.74
C THR A 189 6.56 -8.35 14.82
N ALA A 190 7.17 -8.01 13.68
CA ALA A 190 8.52 -7.44 13.64
C ALA A 190 8.60 -6.08 14.35
N ILE A 191 7.59 -5.22 14.23
CA ILE A 191 7.54 -3.92 14.92
C ILE A 191 7.37 -4.13 16.44
N LEU A 192 6.50 -5.04 16.86
CA LEU A 192 6.26 -5.33 18.28
C LEU A 192 7.52 -5.89 18.94
N VAL A 193 8.11 -6.94 18.36
CA VAL A 193 9.30 -7.59 18.91
C VAL A 193 10.53 -6.68 18.79
N GLY A 194 10.75 -6.06 17.63
CA GLY A 194 11.90 -5.18 17.42
C GLY A 194 11.86 -3.91 18.27
N GLY A 195 10.67 -3.44 18.65
CA GLY A 195 10.46 -2.31 19.53
C GLY A 195 10.47 -2.63 21.03
N GLY A 196 10.60 -3.91 21.42
CA GLY A 196 10.57 -4.32 22.84
C GLY A 196 9.19 -4.23 23.48
N ALA A 197 8.12 -4.32 22.68
CA ALA A 197 6.77 -4.43 23.21
C ALA A 197 6.69 -5.62 24.17
N PHE A 198 5.95 -5.46 25.27
CA PHE A 198 5.81 -6.48 26.32
C PHE A 198 7.11 -6.83 27.08
N GLY A 199 8.22 -6.11 26.86
CA GLY A 199 9.51 -6.36 27.51
C GLY A 199 10.28 -7.54 26.92
N LEU A 200 9.99 -7.89 25.66
CA LEU A 200 10.63 -8.96 24.88
C LEU A 200 11.90 -8.51 24.17
#